data_AF-A0A292R075-F1
#
_entry.id   AF-A0A292R075-F1
#
_cell.length_a   1.000
_cell.length_b   1.000
_cell.length_c   1.000
_cell.angle_alpha   90.00
_cell.angle_beta   90.00
_cell.angle_gamma   90.00
#
_symmetry.space_group_name_H-M   'P 1'
#
loop_
_entity.id
_entity.type
_entity.pdbx_description
1 polymer ?
#
loop_
_entity_poly.entity_id
_entity_poly.type
_entity_poly.pdbx_seq_one_letter_code
_entity_poly.pdbx_strand_id
1 'polypeptide(L)'
;MGKSSKKYPQYSAGTISINGNSKASTYKTGNNIYSNYNMSDAEKQAYDYAQKSFANSLSSVNVFDDETKKNLQSQLNAYTLDGQKLINNLYTPMLSNLKNDIASRFGNLDNSVFMDNLNSIEANRANSINDLAQDVLAKRDELVNNELSQRYTYLSFLQDIQNQINSNALNYISGSQSNSSSGNSYNAQSYNASQSSGSTFGKYANLASGVLSTMGPYGVAASAALQIAKNYI
;
A
#
# COMPACT_ATOMS: atom_id res chain seq x y z
N MET A 1 -44.45 50.99 -8.22
CA MET A 1 -43.00 50.65 -8.30
C MET A 1 -42.78 49.34 -7.56
N GLY A 2 -42.61 48.24 -8.29
CA GLY A 2 -42.55 46.89 -7.74
C GLY A 2 -41.24 46.64 -6.99
N LYS A 3 -41.33 46.06 -5.79
CA LYS A 3 -40.18 45.63 -5.00
C LYS A 3 -39.45 44.53 -5.76
N SER A 4 -38.26 44.81 -6.29
CA SER A 4 -37.38 43.80 -6.87
C SER A 4 -37.24 42.63 -5.90
N SER A 5 -37.63 41.43 -6.34
CA SER A 5 -37.57 40.22 -5.53
C SER A 5 -36.13 39.98 -5.07
N LYS A 6 -35.91 40.07 -3.76
CA LYS A 6 -34.59 39.88 -3.13
C LYS A 6 -34.20 38.41 -3.31
N LYS A 7 -33.35 38.13 -4.30
CA LYS A 7 -32.86 36.78 -4.61
C LYS A 7 -32.01 36.27 -3.44
N TYR A 8 -32.40 35.16 -2.81
CA TYR A 8 -31.61 34.50 -1.76
C TYR A 8 -30.19 34.17 -2.26
N PRO A 9 -29.17 34.18 -1.37
CA PRO A 9 -27.81 33.85 -1.75
C PRO A 9 -27.78 32.47 -2.41
N GLN A 10 -27.20 32.40 -3.61
CA GLN A 10 -27.07 31.15 -4.36
C GLN A 10 -25.93 30.32 -3.76
N TYR A 11 -26.06 29.01 -3.81
CA TYR A 11 -24.99 28.11 -3.39
C TYR A 11 -23.80 28.23 -4.34
N SER A 12 -22.60 28.42 -3.79
CA SER A 12 -21.35 28.40 -4.54
C SER A 12 -20.80 26.98 -4.58
N ALA A 13 -20.72 26.39 -5.77
CA ALA A 13 -19.95 25.16 -5.96
C ALA A 13 -18.46 25.41 -5.67
N GLY A 14 -17.75 24.34 -5.28
CA GLY A 14 -16.31 24.36 -5.07
C GLY A 14 -15.63 23.36 -5.97
N THR A 15 -14.53 23.76 -6.60
CA THR A 15 -13.75 22.90 -7.51
C THR A 15 -12.28 22.97 -7.12
N ILE A 16 -11.57 21.86 -7.26
CA ILE A 16 -10.11 21.80 -7.24
C ILE A 16 -9.65 21.35 -8.62
N SER A 17 -8.76 22.12 -9.24
CA SER A 17 -8.17 21.79 -10.53
C SER A 17 -6.64 21.77 -10.44
N ILE A 18 -6.01 20.79 -11.08
CA ILE A 18 -4.55 20.69 -11.21
C ILE A 18 -4.23 20.63 -12.69
N ASN A 19 -3.32 21.51 -13.15
CA ASN A 19 -2.95 21.63 -14.57
C ASN A 19 -4.17 21.77 -15.50
N GLY A 20 -5.16 22.56 -15.09
CA GLY A 20 -6.39 22.79 -15.86
C GLY A 20 -7.44 21.68 -15.79
N ASN A 21 -7.12 20.52 -15.19
CA ASN A 21 -8.05 19.40 -15.07
C ASN A 21 -8.75 19.44 -13.71
N SER A 22 -10.09 19.37 -13.72
CA SER A 22 -10.90 19.29 -12.51
C SER A 22 -10.68 17.95 -11.81
N LYS A 23 -10.07 17.97 -10.63
CA LYS A 23 -9.76 16.79 -9.80
C LYS A 23 -10.83 16.50 -8.77
N ALA A 24 -11.50 17.51 -8.24
CA ALA A 24 -12.66 17.33 -7.38
C ALA A 24 -13.66 18.45 -7.55
N SER A 25 -14.93 18.13 -7.35
CA SER A 25 -16.01 19.11 -7.38
C SER A 25 -17.01 18.85 -6.26
N THR A 26 -17.51 19.92 -5.67
CA THR A 26 -18.59 19.92 -4.70
C THR A 26 -19.69 20.86 -5.17
N TYR A 27 -20.91 20.36 -5.29
CA TYR A 27 -22.06 21.15 -5.74
C TYR A 27 -23.35 20.72 -5.03
N LYS A 28 -24.35 21.59 -5.04
CA LYS A 28 -25.66 21.33 -4.45
C LYS A 28 -26.70 21.10 -5.55
N THR A 29 -27.48 20.03 -5.42
CA THR A 29 -28.67 19.78 -6.25
C THR A 29 -29.85 19.49 -5.33
N GLY A 30 -30.91 20.30 -5.41
CA GLY A 30 -32.01 20.25 -4.43
C GLY A 30 -31.49 20.52 -3.02
N ASN A 31 -31.76 19.59 -2.09
CA ASN A 31 -31.28 19.67 -0.70
C ASN A 31 -29.98 18.89 -0.43
N ASN A 32 -29.42 18.23 -1.44
CA ASN A 32 -28.25 17.37 -1.28
C ASN A 32 -26.98 18.08 -1.75
N ILE A 33 -25.89 17.88 -1.02
CA ILE A 33 -24.54 18.30 -1.40
C ILE A 33 -23.80 17.05 -1.90
N TYR A 34 -23.28 17.13 -3.13
CA TYR A 34 -22.51 16.07 -3.76
C TYR A 34 -21.06 16.49 -3.80
N SER A 35 -20.16 15.58 -3.45
CA SER A 35 -18.71 15.75 -3.62
C SER A 35 -18.17 14.59 -4.43
N ASN A 36 -17.49 14.91 -5.53
CA ASN A 36 -16.96 13.92 -6.47
C ASN A 36 -15.46 14.08 -6.61
N TYR A 37 -14.75 12.95 -6.64
CA TYR A 37 -13.35 12.88 -7.07
C TYR A 37 -13.29 12.35 -8.49
N ASN A 38 -12.64 13.10 -9.37
CA ASN A 38 -12.45 12.73 -10.77
C ASN A 38 -11.12 11.98 -10.89
N MET A 39 -11.16 10.66 -10.70
CA MET A 39 -10.03 9.79 -10.99
C MET A 39 -9.66 9.90 -12.47
N SER A 40 -8.35 9.94 -12.76
CA SER A 40 -7.89 9.66 -14.12
C SER A 40 -8.13 8.19 -14.49
N ASP A 41 -8.10 7.87 -15.78
CA ASP A 41 -8.29 6.50 -16.25
C ASP A 41 -7.26 5.54 -15.64
N ALA A 42 -6.01 5.99 -15.51
CA ALA A 42 -4.94 5.21 -14.88
C ALA A 42 -5.19 4.99 -13.37
N GLU A 43 -5.61 6.03 -12.64
CA GLU A 43 -5.97 5.89 -11.21
C GLU A 43 -7.14 4.93 -11.03
N LYS A 44 -8.17 5.04 -11.87
CA LYS A 44 -9.33 4.16 -11.84
C LYS A 44 -8.94 2.71 -12.15
N GLN A 45 -8.14 2.49 -13.19
CA GLN A 45 -7.67 1.15 -13.55
C GLN A 45 -6.86 0.51 -12.41
N ALA A 46 -5.96 1.28 -11.78
CA ALA A 46 -5.19 0.81 -10.63
C ALA A 46 -6.09 0.48 -9.42
N TYR A 47 -7.06 1.35 -9.13
CA TYR A 47 -8.03 1.14 -8.05
C TYR A 47 -8.87 -0.12 -8.28
N ASP A 48 -9.46 -0.27 -9.46
CA ASP A 48 -10.32 -1.40 -9.82
C ASP A 48 -9.52 -2.71 -9.83
N TYR A 49 -8.28 -2.68 -10.35
CA TYR A 49 -7.37 -3.82 -10.31
C TYR A 49 -7.01 -4.20 -8.88
N ALA A 50 -6.63 -3.23 -8.04
CA ALA A 50 -6.26 -3.48 -6.65
C ALA A 50 -7.44 -4.10 -5.89
N GLN A 51 -8.63 -3.53 -6.01
CA GLN A 51 -9.83 -4.01 -5.36
C GLN A 51 -10.21 -5.43 -5.81
N LYS A 52 -10.22 -5.69 -7.13
CA LYS A 52 -10.58 -7.00 -7.68
C LYS A 52 -9.54 -8.06 -7.32
N SER A 53 -8.26 -7.74 -7.48
CA SER A 53 -7.16 -8.67 -7.19
C SER A 53 -7.09 -9.01 -5.71
N PHE A 54 -7.32 -8.03 -4.83
CA PHE A 54 -7.36 -8.24 -3.39
C PHE A 54 -8.50 -9.19 -3.00
N ALA A 55 -9.73 -8.90 -3.48
CA ALA A 55 -10.90 -9.74 -3.22
C ALA A 55 -10.72 -11.18 -3.72
N ASN A 56 -10.20 -11.36 -4.94
CA ASN A 56 -9.96 -12.68 -5.51
C ASN A 56 -8.87 -13.45 -4.77
N SER A 57 -7.80 -12.77 -4.36
CA SER A 57 -6.64 -13.40 -3.74
C SER A 57 -6.87 -13.77 -2.27
N LEU A 58 -7.82 -13.10 -1.60
CA LEU A 58 -8.13 -13.33 -0.19
C LEU A 58 -8.59 -14.77 0.09
N SER A 59 -9.43 -15.34 -0.78
CA SER A 59 -9.92 -16.71 -0.64
C SER A 59 -8.85 -17.79 -0.88
N SER A 60 -7.77 -17.44 -1.58
CA SER A 60 -6.72 -18.39 -2.00
C SER A 60 -5.35 -18.09 -1.40
N VAL A 61 -5.23 -17.14 -0.46
CA VAL A 61 -3.94 -16.72 0.10
C VAL A 61 -3.17 -17.89 0.72
N ASN A 62 -3.88 -18.79 1.41
CA ASN A 62 -3.33 -19.98 2.07
C ASN A 62 -3.51 -21.27 1.23
N VAL A 63 -4.00 -21.16 -0.01
CA VAL A 63 -4.22 -22.30 -0.89
C VAL A 63 -3.31 -22.15 -2.09
N PHE A 64 -2.33 -23.04 -2.18
CA PHE A 64 -1.42 -23.07 -3.31
C PHE A 64 -2.10 -23.76 -4.49
N ASP A 65 -2.01 -23.13 -5.66
CA ASP A 65 -2.38 -23.76 -6.92
C ASP A 65 -1.35 -24.84 -7.29
N ASP A 66 -1.69 -25.64 -8.29
CA ASP A 66 -0.87 -26.79 -8.68
C ASP A 66 0.48 -26.36 -9.28
N GLU A 67 0.53 -25.20 -9.92
CA GLU A 67 1.77 -24.63 -10.45
C GLU A 67 2.73 -24.22 -9.33
N THR A 68 2.24 -23.51 -8.30
CA THR A 68 3.03 -23.16 -7.11
C THR A 68 3.53 -24.41 -6.42
N LYS A 69 2.66 -25.40 -6.18
CA LYS A 69 3.07 -26.68 -5.59
C LYS A 69 4.17 -27.37 -6.39
N LYS A 70 4.04 -27.39 -7.73
CA LYS A 70 5.04 -27.98 -8.62
C LYS A 70 6.37 -27.24 -8.56
N ASN A 71 6.35 -25.91 -8.50
CA ASN A 71 7.55 -25.10 -8.38
C ASN A 71 8.26 -25.32 -7.04
N LEU A 72 7.52 -25.34 -5.93
CA LEU A 72 8.06 -25.67 -4.60
C LEU A 72 8.67 -27.06 -4.58
N GLN A 73 7.97 -28.06 -5.14
CA GLN A 73 8.49 -29.43 -5.23
C GLN A 73 9.74 -29.52 -6.10
N SER A 74 9.80 -28.77 -7.20
CA SER A 74 10.98 -28.76 -8.07
C SER A 74 12.21 -28.19 -7.36
N GLN A 75 12.03 -27.12 -6.57
CA GLN A 75 13.10 -26.54 -5.77
C GLN A 75 13.56 -27.51 -4.67
N LEU A 76 12.62 -28.19 -4.01
CA LEU A 76 12.91 -29.19 -3.00
C LEU A 76 13.68 -30.39 -3.58
N ASN A 77 13.28 -30.86 -4.75
CA ASN A 77 13.95 -31.95 -5.46
C ASN A 77 15.38 -31.57 -5.86
N ALA A 78 15.59 -30.35 -6.35
CA ALA A 78 16.92 -29.85 -6.69
C ALA A 78 17.83 -29.80 -5.45
N TYR A 79 17.33 -29.25 -4.34
CA TYR A 79 18.05 -29.20 -3.07
C TYR A 79 18.41 -30.60 -2.56
N THR A 80 17.45 -31.53 -2.60
CA THR A 80 17.67 -32.93 -2.20
C THR A 80 18.73 -33.61 -3.06
N LEU A 81 18.66 -33.43 -4.38
CA LEU A 81 19.60 -34.02 -5.32
C LEU A 81 21.02 -33.48 -5.10
N ASP A 82 21.15 -32.18 -4.86
CA ASP A 82 22.46 -31.56 -4.61
C ASP A 82 23.05 -32.00 -3.28
N GLY A 83 22.24 -32.15 -2.22
CA GLY A 83 22.67 -32.77 -0.96
C GLY A 83 23.12 -34.21 -1.13
N GLN A 84 22.38 -35.03 -1.88
CA GLN A 84 22.76 -36.41 -2.18
C GLN A 84 24.08 -36.50 -2.95
N LYS A 85 24.28 -35.61 -3.93
CA LYS A 85 25.55 -35.51 -4.67
C LYS A 85 26.70 -35.14 -3.74
N LEU A 86 26.52 -34.19 -2.83
CA LEU A 86 27.54 -33.78 -1.87
C LEU A 86 27.96 -34.98 -0.98
N ILE A 87 26.99 -35.68 -0.40
CA ILE A 87 27.24 -36.88 0.43
C ILE A 87 27.97 -37.94 -0.39
N ASN A 88 27.49 -38.25 -1.59
CA ASN A 88 28.12 -39.27 -2.42
C ASN A 88 29.55 -38.88 -2.83
N ASN A 89 29.79 -37.61 -3.17
CA ASN A 89 31.11 -37.12 -3.53
C ASN A 89 32.10 -37.18 -2.36
N LEU A 90 31.61 -37.04 -1.12
CA LEU A 90 32.44 -37.15 0.08
C LEU A 90 32.77 -38.62 0.41
N TYR A 91 31.76 -39.48 0.49
CA TYR A 91 31.91 -40.83 1.03
C TYR A 91 32.32 -41.88 -0.01
N THR A 92 31.93 -41.75 -1.28
CA THR A 92 32.28 -42.70 -2.34
C THR A 92 33.80 -42.87 -2.54
N PRO A 93 34.61 -41.80 -2.65
CA PRO A 93 36.06 -41.97 -2.79
C PRO A 93 36.69 -42.56 -1.53
N MET A 94 36.19 -42.23 -0.32
CA MET A 94 36.70 -42.81 0.92
C MET A 94 36.46 -44.32 0.99
N LEU A 95 35.24 -44.77 0.64
CA LEU A 95 34.89 -46.19 0.56
C LEU A 95 35.72 -46.93 -0.50
N SER A 96 35.91 -46.32 -1.67
CA SER A 96 36.68 -46.90 -2.77
C SER A 96 38.17 -47.02 -2.42
N ASN A 97 38.77 -45.96 -1.87
CA ASN A 97 40.17 -45.95 -1.47
C ASN A 97 40.45 -46.96 -0.36
N LEU A 98 39.57 -47.04 0.65
CA LEU A 98 39.70 -48.02 1.73
C LEU A 98 39.63 -49.44 1.18
N LYS A 99 38.63 -49.75 0.33
CA LYS A 99 38.50 -51.08 -0.31
C LYS A 99 39.72 -51.44 -1.17
N ASN A 100 40.23 -50.49 -1.97
CA ASN A 100 41.38 -50.71 -2.84
C ASN A 100 42.68 -50.90 -2.04
N ASP A 101 42.90 -50.13 -0.97
CA ASP A 101 44.08 -50.28 -0.12
C ASP A 101 44.07 -51.64 0.61
N ILE A 102 42.90 -52.08 1.09
CA ILE A 102 42.73 -53.41 1.72
C ILE A 102 43.00 -54.53 0.71
N ALA A 103 42.37 -54.47 -0.47
CA ALA A 103 42.54 -55.48 -1.51
C ALA A 103 43.99 -55.57 -2.00
N SER A 104 44.67 -54.42 -2.16
CA SER A 104 46.07 -54.33 -2.60
C SER A 104 47.06 -54.91 -1.58
N ARG A 105 46.83 -54.68 -0.28
CA ARG A 105 47.77 -55.07 0.78
C ARG A 105 47.54 -56.45 1.38
N PHE A 106 46.27 -56.89 1.46
CA PHE A 106 45.89 -58.07 2.23
C PHE A 106 45.21 -59.15 1.40
N GLY A 107 44.85 -58.87 0.15
CA GLY A 107 44.20 -59.83 -0.76
C GLY A 107 42.80 -60.29 -0.36
N ASN A 108 42.35 -59.99 0.87
CA ASN A 108 41.08 -60.35 1.47
C ASN A 108 40.63 -59.27 2.48
N LEU A 109 39.32 -59.02 2.57
CA LEU A 109 38.65 -58.08 3.49
C LEU A 109 38.42 -58.65 4.92
N ASP A 110 38.77 -59.90 5.21
CA ASP A 110 38.43 -60.62 6.46
C ASP A 110 39.13 -60.12 7.75
N ASN A 111 39.86 -59.00 7.71
CA ASN A 111 40.51 -58.43 8.90
C ASN A 111 39.56 -57.44 9.61
N SER A 112 39.30 -57.65 10.91
CA SER A 112 38.26 -56.95 11.68
C SER A 112 38.39 -55.43 11.67
N VAL A 113 39.61 -54.91 11.78
CA VAL A 113 39.88 -53.45 11.79
C VAL A 113 39.44 -52.77 10.48
N PHE A 114 39.44 -53.49 9.36
CA PHE A 114 39.00 -52.95 8.08
C PHE A 114 37.48 -52.93 7.94
N MET A 115 36.82 -53.98 8.43
CA MET A 115 35.37 -54.01 8.53
C MET A 115 34.86 -52.93 9.48
N ASP A 116 35.55 -52.69 10.59
CA ASP A 116 35.20 -51.62 11.54
C ASP A 116 35.30 -50.22 10.89
N ASN A 117 36.35 -49.97 10.11
CA ASN A 117 36.51 -48.71 9.38
C ASN A 117 35.47 -48.53 8.26
N LEU A 118 35.17 -49.59 7.49
CA LEU A 118 34.11 -49.57 6.48
C LEU A 118 32.74 -49.31 7.12
N ASN A 119 32.44 -50.01 8.21
CA ASN A 119 31.21 -49.84 8.97
C ASN A 119 31.09 -48.42 9.53
N SER A 120 32.20 -47.83 10.02
CA SER A 120 32.22 -46.45 10.51
C SER A 120 31.95 -45.42 9.39
N ILE A 121 32.58 -45.58 8.22
CA ILE A 121 32.35 -44.69 7.07
C ILE A 121 30.90 -44.80 6.58
N GLU A 122 30.37 -46.02 6.48
CA GLU A 122 28.99 -46.25 6.04
C GLU A 122 27.97 -45.75 7.08
N ALA A 123 28.26 -45.91 8.39
CA ALA A 123 27.45 -45.33 9.46
C ALA A 123 27.42 -43.80 9.40
N ASN A 124 28.56 -43.15 9.18
CA ASN A 124 28.64 -41.69 9.03
C ASN A 124 27.91 -41.19 7.78
N ARG A 125 28.00 -41.94 6.67
CA ARG A 125 27.23 -41.66 5.46
C ARG A 125 25.72 -41.79 5.72
N ALA A 126 25.28 -42.83 6.43
CA ALA A 126 23.88 -43.01 6.80
C ALA A 126 23.37 -41.88 7.71
N ASN A 127 24.18 -41.44 8.67
CA ASN A 127 23.87 -40.27 9.51
C ASN A 127 23.73 -39.01 8.66
N SER A 128 24.66 -38.75 7.73
CA SER A 128 24.58 -37.59 6.84
C SER A 128 23.33 -37.60 5.94
N ILE A 129 22.86 -38.79 5.54
CA ILE A 129 21.60 -38.93 4.79
C ILE A 129 20.40 -38.61 5.69
N ASN A 130 20.44 -39.02 6.96
CA ASN A 130 19.40 -38.67 7.93
C ASN A 130 19.35 -37.16 8.17
N ASP A 131 20.51 -36.53 8.36
CA ASP A 131 20.64 -35.08 8.52
C ASP A 131 20.11 -34.34 7.28
N LEU A 132 20.46 -34.82 6.08
CA LEU A 132 19.89 -34.27 4.84
C LEU A 132 18.36 -34.41 4.79
N ALA A 133 17.79 -35.50 5.28
CA ALA A 133 16.34 -35.65 5.32
C ALA A 133 15.67 -34.61 6.24
N GLN A 134 16.30 -34.31 7.38
CA GLN A 134 15.84 -33.24 8.29
C GLN A 134 15.99 -31.86 7.63
N ASP A 135 17.11 -31.60 6.96
CA ASP A 135 17.36 -30.35 6.23
C ASP A 135 16.37 -30.16 5.08
N VAL A 136 16.01 -31.22 4.36
CA VAL A 136 14.98 -31.19 3.31
C VAL A 136 13.61 -30.82 3.89
N LEU A 137 13.25 -31.36 5.05
CA LEU A 137 11.99 -30.97 5.72
C LEU A 137 12.01 -29.50 6.14
N ALA A 138 13.11 -29.04 6.75
CA ALA A 138 13.29 -27.64 7.10
C ALA A 138 13.22 -26.73 5.86
N LYS A 139 13.86 -27.14 4.76
CA LYS A 139 13.85 -26.40 3.50
C LYS A 139 12.45 -26.33 2.88
N ARG A 140 11.68 -27.41 2.95
CA ARG A 140 10.28 -27.40 2.50
C ARG A 140 9.48 -26.35 3.28
N ASP A 141 9.61 -26.35 4.60
CA ASP A 141 8.86 -25.42 5.45
C ASP A 141 9.30 -23.97 5.21
N GLU A 142 10.60 -23.73 4.99
CA GLU A 142 11.13 -22.42 4.55
C GLU A 142 10.50 -21.96 3.22
N LEU A 143 10.47 -22.83 2.21
CA LEU A 143 9.91 -22.51 0.89
C LEU A 143 8.41 -22.16 0.97
N VAL A 144 7.64 -22.93 1.75
CA VAL A 144 6.22 -22.67 1.99
C VAL A 144 6.01 -21.34 2.69
N ASN A 145 6.79 -21.05 3.74
CA ASN A 145 6.68 -19.80 4.48
C ASN A 145 7.09 -18.59 3.62
N ASN A 146 8.12 -18.73 2.79
CA ASN A 146 8.53 -17.68 1.86
C ASN A 146 7.43 -17.37 0.84
N GLU A 147 6.78 -18.39 0.28
CA GLU A 147 5.64 -18.22 -0.64
C GLU A 147 4.47 -17.51 0.05
N LEU A 148 4.09 -17.92 1.26
CA LEU A 148 3.04 -17.26 2.03
C LEU A 148 3.39 -15.80 2.32
N SER A 149 4.61 -15.53 2.75
CA SER A 149 5.11 -14.17 3.02
C SER A 149 4.99 -13.27 1.79
N GLN A 150 5.36 -13.79 0.60
CA GLN A 150 5.21 -13.06 -0.66
C GLN A 150 3.75 -12.77 -0.99
N ARG A 151 2.85 -13.76 -0.79
CA ARG A 151 1.41 -13.56 -1.00
C ARG A 151 0.81 -12.51 -0.06
N TYR A 152 1.16 -12.53 1.22
CA TYR A 152 0.71 -11.52 2.17
C TYR A 152 1.28 -10.13 1.86
N THR A 153 2.55 -10.06 1.44
CA THR A 153 3.18 -8.81 0.99
C THR A 153 2.43 -8.24 -0.22
N TYR A 154 2.07 -9.09 -1.18
CA TYR A 154 1.29 -8.67 -2.33
C TYR A 154 -0.11 -8.17 -1.95
N LEU A 155 -0.81 -8.85 -1.03
CA LEU A 155 -2.10 -8.36 -0.52
C LEU A 155 -1.97 -7.00 0.18
N SER A 156 -0.91 -6.80 0.99
CA SER A 156 -0.63 -5.51 1.62
C SER A 156 -0.41 -4.42 0.56
N PHE A 157 0.38 -4.71 -0.47
CA PHE A 157 0.62 -3.78 -1.57
C PHE A 157 -0.67 -3.36 -2.27
N LEU A 158 -1.59 -4.30 -2.54
CA LEU A 158 -2.90 -3.98 -3.14
C LEU A 158 -3.75 -3.10 -2.20
N GLN A 159 -3.75 -3.39 -0.91
CA GLN A 159 -4.45 -2.59 0.09
C GLN A 159 -3.86 -1.17 0.20
N ASP A 160 -2.55 -1.03 0.14
CA ASP A 160 -1.86 0.27 0.20
C ASP A 160 -2.21 1.15 -1.00
N ILE A 161 -2.27 0.58 -2.21
CA ILE A 161 -2.75 1.31 -3.41
C ILE A 161 -4.17 1.84 -3.17
N GLN A 162 -5.07 0.99 -2.66
CA GLN A 162 -6.45 1.38 -2.41
C GLN A 162 -6.54 2.50 -1.37
N ASN A 163 -5.80 2.37 -0.27
CA ASN A 163 -5.75 3.37 0.81
C ASN A 163 -5.18 4.70 0.33
N GLN A 164 -4.13 4.68 -0.48
CA GLN A 164 -3.51 5.88 -1.04
C GLN A 164 -4.49 6.62 -1.97
N ILE A 165 -5.16 5.91 -2.88
CA ILE A 165 -6.14 6.52 -3.80
C ILE A 165 -7.33 7.08 -3.01
N ASN A 166 -7.85 6.33 -2.04
CA ASN A 166 -8.95 6.80 -1.18
C ASN A 166 -8.56 8.03 -0.37
N SER A 167 -7.36 8.05 0.20
CA SER A 167 -6.86 9.19 0.97
C SER A 167 -6.71 10.44 0.08
N ASN A 168 -6.17 10.28 -1.13
CA ASN A 168 -6.08 11.37 -2.10
C ASN A 168 -7.48 11.87 -2.50
N ALA A 169 -8.41 10.97 -2.79
CA ALA A 169 -9.79 11.32 -3.13
C ALA A 169 -10.46 12.13 -2.00
N LEU A 170 -10.34 11.67 -0.75
CA LEU A 170 -10.89 12.37 0.42
C LEU A 170 -10.24 13.73 0.65
N ASN A 171 -8.93 13.86 0.45
CA ASN A 171 -8.22 15.14 0.56
C ASN A 171 -8.72 16.15 -0.48
N TYR A 172 -8.85 15.75 -1.74
CA TYR A 172 -9.36 16.63 -2.80
C TYR A 172 -10.84 16.97 -2.62
N ILE A 173 -11.65 16.00 -2.18
CA ILE A 173 -13.05 16.23 -1.82
C ILE A 173 -13.14 17.28 -0.71
N SER A 174 -12.38 17.12 0.37
CA SER A 174 -12.34 18.07 1.51
C SER A 174 -11.90 19.47 1.06
N GLY A 175 -10.92 19.56 0.16
CA GLY A 175 -10.51 20.83 -0.45
C GLY A 175 -11.63 21.47 -1.26
N SER A 176 -12.34 20.69 -2.08
CA SER A 176 -13.47 21.19 -2.87
C SER A 176 -14.64 21.66 -1.98
N GLN A 177 -14.92 20.96 -0.88
CA GLN A 177 -15.91 21.37 0.11
C GLN A 177 -15.51 22.66 0.82
N SER A 178 -14.22 22.84 1.12
CA SER A 178 -13.69 24.08 1.71
C SER A 178 -13.86 25.26 0.75
N ASN A 179 -13.58 25.08 -0.54
CA ASN A 179 -13.82 26.11 -1.56
C ASN A 179 -15.30 26.48 -1.67
N SER A 180 -16.17 25.46 -1.66
CA SER A 180 -17.62 25.66 -1.69
C SER A 180 -18.11 26.42 -0.45
N SER A 181 -17.61 26.06 0.73
CA SER A 181 -17.93 26.72 2.01
C SER A 181 -17.48 28.18 2.03
N SER A 182 -16.27 28.47 1.52
CA SER A 182 -15.76 29.84 1.39
C SER A 182 -16.64 30.69 0.47
N GLY A 183 -17.00 30.17 -0.72
CA GLY A 183 -17.90 30.87 -1.63
C GLY A 183 -19.31 31.08 -1.06
N ASN A 184 -19.84 30.10 -0.33
CA ASN A 184 -21.12 30.22 0.37
C ASN A 184 -21.09 31.28 1.47
N SER A 185 -20.00 31.34 2.23
CA SER A 185 -19.79 32.37 3.25
C SER A 185 -19.74 33.77 2.63
N TYR A 186 -18.97 33.94 1.54
CA TYR A 186 -18.92 35.18 0.78
C TYR A 186 -20.31 35.60 0.27
N ASN A 187 -21.08 34.68 -0.31
CA ASN A 187 -22.42 34.95 -0.82
C ASN A 187 -23.38 35.38 0.31
N ALA A 188 -23.32 34.73 1.47
CA ALA A 188 -24.12 35.09 2.63
C ALA A 188 -23.75 36.48 3.17
N GLN A 189 -22.46 36.79 3.30
CA GLN A 189 -21.97 38.10 3.75
C GLN A 189 -22.33 39.22 2.77
N SER A 190 -22.13 39.00 1.47
CA SER A 190 -22.52 39.93 0.41
C SER A 190 -24.02 40.21 0.43
N TYR A 191 -24.85 39.17 0.59
CA TYR A 191 -26.29 39.33 0.75
C TYR A 191 -26.64 40.16 1.98
N ASN A 192 -26.06 39.87 3.15
CA ASN A 192 -26.31 40.63 4.38
C ASN A 192 -25.85 42.10 4.28
N ALA A 193 -24.69 42.36 3.66
CA ALA A 193 -24.20 43.71 3.41
C ALA A 193 -25.12 44.50 2.45
N SER A 194 -25.72 43.83 1.46
CA SER A 194 -26.70 44.43 0.55
C SER A 194 -28.03 44.77 1.24
N GLN A 195 -28.36 44.08 2.34
CA GLN A 195 -29.55 44.36 3.15
C GLN A 195 -29.35 45.46 4.20
N SER A 196 -28.11 45.66 4.66
CA SER A 196 -27.78 46.68 5.66
C SER A 196 -27.97 48.10 5.09
N SER A 197 -28.84 48.88 5.73
CA SER A 197 -29.19 50.26 5.33
C SER A 197 -28.13 51.32 5.71
N GLY A 198 -26.91 50.91 6.07
CA GLY A 198 -25.81 51.81 6.44
C GLY A 198 -25.08 52.42 5.24
N SER A 199 -24.36 53.53 5.49
CA SER A 199 -23.55 54.25 4.50
C SER A 199 -22.59 53.32 3.75
N THR A 200 -22.27 53.68 2.50
CA THR A 200 -21.45 52.88 1.56
C THR A 200 -20.16 52.32 2.19
N PHE A 201 -19.54 53.06 3.11
CA PHE A 201 -18.34 52.64 3.84
C PHE A 201 -18.57 51.47 4.82
N GLY A 202 -19.73 51.43 5.49
CA GLY A 202 -20.11 50.31 6.36
C GLY A 202 -20.37 49.01 5.59
N LYS A 203 -20.77 49.09 4.32
CA LYS A 203 -20.96 47.92 3.45
C LYS A 203 -19.63 47.29 3.06
N TYR A 204 -18.62 48.08 2.72
CA TYR A 204 -17.26 47.59 2.42
C TYR A 204 -16.56 47.01 3.65
N ALA A 205 -16.71 47.63 4.82
CA ALA A 205 -16.09 47.15 6.06
C ALA A 205 -16.63 45.77 6.49
N ASN A 206 -17.93 45.52 6.34
CA ASN A 206 -18.53 44.22 6.66
C ASN A 206 -18.13 43.11 5.67
N LEU A 207 -17.98 43.44 4.37
CA LEU A 207 -17.52 42.50 3.36
C LEU A 207 -16.05 42.10 3.58
N ALA A 208 -15.19 43.10 3.85
CA ALA A 208 -13.76 42.88 4.08
C ALA A 208 -13.51 42.10 5.39
N SER A 209 -14.21 42.43 6.47
CA SER A 209 -14.09 41.74 7.76
C SER A 209 -14.52 40.28 7.68
N GLY A 210 -15.58 39.99 6.92
CA GLY A 210 -16.10 38.63 6.78
C GLY A 210 -15.20 37.72 5.94
N VAL A 211 -14.62 38.23 4.84
CA VAL A 211 -13.64 37.50 4.02
C VAL A 211 -12.35 37.23 4.80
N LEU A 212 -11.84 38.22 5.55
CA LEU A 212 -10.64 38.07 6.39
C LEU A 212 -10.82 37.01 7.48
N SER A 213 -11.97 36.97 8.14
CA SER A 213 -12.24 36.00 9.22
C SER A 213 -12.26 34.53 8.74
N THR A 214 -12.49 34.31 7.45
CA THR A 214 -12.50 32.97 6.83
C THR A 214 -11.15 32.51 6.28
N MET A 215 -10.12 33.38 6.27
CA MET A 215 -8.78 33.07 5.72
C MET A 215 -7.80 32.45 6.74
N GLY A 216 -8.27 32.00 7.91
CA GLY A 216 -7.43 31.39 8.93
C GLY A 216 -6.43 32.38 9.56
N PRO A 217 -5.32 31.91 10.17
CA PRO A 217 -4.45 32.72 11.05
C PRO A 217 -3.80 33.94 10.37
N TYR A 218 -3.80 34.01 9.05
CA TYR A 218 -3.30 35.16 8.29
C TYR A 218 -4.32 36.32 8.17
N GLY A 219 -5.60 36.09 8.45
CA GLY A 219 -6.64 37.13 8.46
C GLY A 219 -6.57 38.05 9.68
N VAL A 220 -6.02 37.57 10.79
CA VAL A 220 -5.96 38.30 12.07
C VAL A 220 -5.03 39.52 11.97
N ALA A 221 -3.89 39.39 11.29
CA ALA A 221 -2.94 40.50 11.09
C ALA A 221 -3.51 41.63 10.23
N ALA A 222 -4.30 41.30 9.20
CA ALA A 222 -4.94 42.30 8.34
C ALA A 222 -6.15 42.97 9.02
N SER A 223 -6.84 42.28 9.94
CA SER A 223 -7.95 42.84 10.71
C SER A 223 -7.49 43.92 11.72
N ALA A 224 -6.30 43.74 12.29
CA ALA A 224 -5.67 44.72 13.17
C ALA A 224 -5.27 46.00 12.39
N ALA A 225 -4.74 45.87 11.18
CA ALA A 225 -4.39 47.01 10.33
C ALA A 225 -5.63 47.86 9.94
N LEU A 226 -6.78 47.22 9.70
CA LEU A 226 -8.04 47.91 9.39
C LEU A 226 -8.69 48.58 10.62
N GLN A 227 -8.55 47.99 11.81
CA GLN A 227 -8.98 48.63 13.07
C GLN A 227 -8.13 49.86 13.39
N ILE A 228 -6.82 49.81 13.13
CA ILE A 228 -5.93 50.96 13.32
C ILE A 228 -6.33 52.08 12.35
N ALA A 229 -6.58 51.79 11.08
CA ALA A 229 -7.02 52.80 10.10
C ALA A 229 -8.36 53.48 10.44
N LYS A 230 -9.28 52.77 11.13
CA LYS A 230 -10.56 53.33 11.61
C LYS A 230 -10.42 54.36 12.72
N ASN A 231 -9.31 54.37 13.45
CA ASN A 231 -9.06 55.35 14.52
C ASN A 231 -8.36 56.63 14.01
N TYR A 232 -7.97 56.67 12.73
CA TYR A 232 -7.27 57.81 12.11
C TYR A 232 -8.08 58.50 10.99
N ILE A 233 -9.38 58.21 10.89
CA ILE A 233 -10.39 58.95 10.10
C ILE A 233 -11.52 59.31 11.06
#